data_AF-A0A6N9P3U2-F1
#
_entry.id   AF-A0A6N9P3U2-F1
#
_cell.length_a   1.000
_cell.length_b   1.000
_cell.length_c   1.000
_cell.angle_alpha   90.00
_cell.angle_beta   90.00
_cell.angle_gamma   90.00
#
_symmetry.space_group_name_H-M   'P 1'
#
loop_
_entity.id
_entity.type
_entity.pdbx_description
1 polymer ?
#
loop_
_entity_poly.entity_id
_entity_poly.type
_entity_poly.pdbx_seq_one_letter_code
_entity_poly.pdbx_strand_id
1 'polypeptide(L)'
;MKRDGISGGMMLFSYDELKKHVQEDFERFCGMGFDETQVLPAVLDEFQHGQDFTQTENICIHVILVLCYEENGWDAAPVRSKIKQLTKGECYESACPALGDAADRFPSDFKAAMEQPHLPAVQAGA
;
A
#
# COMPACT_ATOMS: atom_id res chain seq x y z
N MET A 1 -2.22 6.17 -29.37
CA MET A 1 -3.64 6.04 -28.98
C MET A 1 -3.94 7.14 -27.97
N LYS A 2 -4.83 8.08 -28.31
CA LYS A 2 -5.34 9.08 -27.36
C LYS A 2 -6.50 8.44 -26.59
N ARG A 3 -6.51 8.54 -25.27
CA ARG A 3 -7.66 8.13 -24.45
C ARG A 3 -8.67 9.27 -24.46
N ASP A 4 -9.76 9.08 -25.19
CA ASP A 4 -10.93 9.95 -25.12
C ASP A 4 -11.74 9.63 -23.87
N GLY A 5 -11.91 10.63 -23.01
CA GLY A 5 -13.11 10.89 -22.19
C GLY A 5 -13.80 9.72 -21.48
N ILE A 6 -13.22 9.25 -20.37
CA ILE A 6 -14.00 8.89 -19.18
C ILE A 6 -13.31 9.55 -17.98
N SER A 7 -14.01 10.50 -17.34
CA SER A 7 -13.58 11.09 -16.07
C SER A 7 -13.79 10.03 -14.97
N GLY A 8 -12.78 9.18 -14.81
CA GLY A 8 -12.72 8.08 -13.87
C GLY A 8 -11.41 7.35 -14.16
N GLY A 9 -10.32 7.86 -13.59
CA GLY A 9 -8.96 7.37 -13.85
C GLY A 9 -8.87 5.88 -13.57
N MET A 10 -8.79 5.08 -14.63
CA MET A 10 -8.55 3.66 -14.56
C MET A 10 -7.10 3.48 -14.10
N MET A 11 -6.88 2.63 -13.08
CA MET A 11 -5.52 2.34 -12.61
C MET A 11 -4.65 1.82 -13.76
N LEU A 12 -3.35 2.10 -13.70
CA LEU A 12 -2.39 1.60 -14.66
C LEU A 12 -2.22 0.07 -14.54
N PHE A 13 -2.40 -0.46 -13.33
CA PHE A 13 -2.36 -1.87 -12.97
C PHE A 13 -3.63 -2.31 -12.23
N SER A 14 -4.04 -3.57 -12.38
CA SER A 14 -5.02 -4.16 -11.46
C SER A 14 -4.44 -4.25 -10.04
N TYR A 15 -5.31 -4.39 -9.03
CA TYR A 15 -4.85 -4.49 -7.64
C TYR A 15 -3.86 -5.65 -7.40
N ASP A 16 -4.12 -6.84 -7.96
CA ASP A 16 -3.24 -8.00 -7.82
C ASP A 16 -1.88 -7.79 -8.52
N GLU A 17 -1.86 -7.15 -9.70
CA GLU A 17 -0.62 -6.80 -10.40
C GLU A 17 0.20 -5.79 -9.60
N LEU A 18 -0.46 -4.75 -9.08
CA LEU A 18 0.18 -3.76 -8.22
C LEU A 18 0.74 -4.40 -6.95
N LYS A 19 -0.03 -5.29 -6.32
CA LYS A 19 0.40 -6.05 -5.14
C LYS A 19 1.66 -6.86 -5.42
N LYS A 20 1.68 -7.59 -6.52
CA LYS A 20 2.85 -8.37 -6.92
C LYS A 20 4.07 -7.48 -7.13
N HIS A 21 3.94 -6.36 -7.85
CA HIS A 21 5.05 -5.45 -8.11
C HIS A 21 5.61 -4.83 -6.82
N VAL A 22 4.73 -4.36 -5.92
CA VAL A 22 5.16 -3.79 -4.63
C VAL A 22 5.86 -4.84 -3.77
N GLN A 23 5.39 -6.09 -3.76
CA GLN A 23 6.03 -7.19 -3.04
C GLN A 23 7.41 -7.54 -3.62
N GLU A 24 7.54 -7.64 -4.95
CA GLU A 24 8.82 -7.88 -5.62
C GLU A 24 9.85 -6.77 -5.33
N ASP A 25 9.42 -5.51 -5.34
CA ASP A 25 10.29 -4.38 -5.00
C ASP A 25 10.67 -4.38 -3.52
N PHE A 26 9.72 -4.63 -2.63
CA PHE A 26 9.98 -4.75 -1.19
C PHE A 26 11.03 -5.84 -0.90
N GLU A 27 10.83 -7.05 -1.42
CA GLU A 27 11.77 -8.17 -1.26
C GLU A 27 13.14 -7.84 -1.85
N ARG A 28 13.19 -7.18 -3.02
CA ARG A 28 14.43 -6.73 -3.64
C ARG A 28 15.20 -5.78 -2.72
N PHE A 29 14.54 -4.75 -2.17
CA PHE A 29 15.18 -3.78 -1.29
C PHE A 29 15.65 -4.43 0.03
N CYS A 30 14.83 -5.29 0.63
CA CYS A 30 15.25 -6.09 1.80
C CYS A 30 16.49 -6.95 1.47
N GLY A 31 16.52 -7.61 0.30
CA GLY A 31 17.67 -8.38 -0.18
C GLY A 31 18.93 -7.53 -0.42
N MET A 32 18.77 -6.23 -0.68
CA MET A 32 19.86 -5.25 -0.79
C MET A 32 20.33 -4.71 0.57
N GLY A 33 19.69 -5.10 1.67
CA GLY A 33 20.04 -4.68 3.03
C GLY A 33 19.38 -3.37 3.46
N PHE A 34 18.32 -2.93 2.79
CA PHE A 34 17.51 -1.79 3.24
C PHE A 34 16.78 -2.16 4.53
N ASP A 35 16.74 -1.22 5.47
CA ASP A 35 15.98 -1.35 6.72
C ASP A 35 14.56 -0.74 6.63
N GLU A 36 13.78 -0.92 7.69
CA GLU A 36 12.41 -0.45 7.85
C GLU A 36 12.20 1.03 7.46
N THR A 37 13.18 1.89 7.74
CA THR A 37 13.08 3.33 7.46
C THR A 37 13.42 3.68 6.01
N GLN A 38 14.15 2.79 5.33
CA GLN A 38 14.65 3.00 3.98
C GLN A 38 13.76 2.35 2.91
N VAL A 39 13.06 1.26 3.22
CA VAL A 39 12.25 0.52 2.24
C VAL A 39 11.06 1.36 1.75
N LEU A 40 10.31 2.01 2.63
CA LEU A 40 9.18 2.85 2.23
C LEU A 40 9.56 3.92 1.19
N PRO A 41 10.56 4.80 1.42
CA PRO A 41 10.93 5.79 0.42
C PRO A 41 11.51 5.17 -0.85
N ALA A 42 12.21 4.03 -0.77
CA ALA A 42 12.77 3.36 -1.94
C ALA A 42 11.67 2.78 -2.85
N VAL A 43 10.69 2.09 -2.27
CA VAL A 43 9.53 1.57 -3.00
C VAL A 43 8.74 2.72 -3.61
N LEU A 44 8.49 3.79 -2.86
CA LEU A 44 7.76 4.95 -3.38
C LEU A 44 8.51 5.67 -4.50
N ASP A 45 9.85 5.74 -4.47
CA ASP A 45 10.63 6.38 -5.55
C ASP A 45 10.44 5.66 -6.89
N GLU A 46 10.44 4.33 -6.91
CA GLU A 46 10.16 3.52 -8.11
C GLU A 46 8.78 3.85 -8.72
N PHE A 47 7.78 4.10 -7.88
CA PHE A 47 6.44 4.45 -8.33
C PHE A 47 6.24 5.96 -8.57
N GLN A 48 7.00 6.84 -7.91
CA GLN A 48 6.89 8.31 -8.05
C GLN A 48 7.44 8.83 -9.38
N HIS A 49 8.35 8.11 -10.03
CA HIS A 49 8.84 8.47 -11.37
C HIS A 49 7.90 8.04 -12.51
N GLY A 50 6.87 7.25 -12.22
CA GLY A 50 5.78 6.95 -13.16
C GLY A 50 4.80 8.13 -13.23
N GLN A 51 4.77 8.86 -14.34
CA GLN A 51 3.98 10.09 -14.52
C GLN A 51 2.44 9.97 -14.35
N ASP A 52 1.88 8.81 -13.98
CA ASP A 52 0.43 8.54 -14.00
C ASP A 52 -0.13 7.87 -12.73
N PHE A 53 0.57 7.89 -11.58
CA PHE A 53 0.05 7.27 -10.36
C PHE A 53 -1.13 8.04 -9.75
N THR A 54 -2.28 7.38 -9.70
CA THR A 54 -3.51 7.88 -9.09
C THR A 54 -3.43 7.85 -7.55
N GLN A 55 -4.26 8.66 -6.89
CA GLN A 55 -4.42 8.61 -5.43
C GLN A 55 -4.81 7.20 -4.96
N THR A 56 -5.59 6.48 -5.77
CA THR A 56 -5.99 5.09 -5.55
C THR A 56 -4.79 4.16 -5.49
N GLU A 57 -3.93 4.18 -6.51
CA GLU A 57 -2.71 3.36 -6.53
C GLU A 57 -1.80 3.70 -5.35
N ASN A 58 -1.69 4.97 -4.99
CA ASN A 58 -0.90 5.40 -3.84
C ASN A 58 -1.41 4.76 -2.53
N ILE A 59 -2.73 4.78 -2.31
CA ILE A 59 -3.34 4.12 -1.13
C ILE A 59 -3.10 2.61 -1.17
N CYS A 60 -3.30 1.97 -2.32
CA CYS A 60 -3.04 0.53 -2.49
C CYS A 60 -1.59 0.16 -2.15
N ILE A 61 -0.60 0.89 -2.67
CA ILE A 61 0.82 0.68 -2.37
C ILE A 61 1.06 0.73 -0.87
N HIS A 62 0.54 1.75 -0.18
CA HIS A 62 0.71 1.88 1.26
C HIS A 62 0.06 0.73 2.04
N VAL A 63 -1.12 0.26 1.63
CA VAL A 63 -1.79 -0.90 2.23
C VAL A 63 -0.93 -2.15 2.07
N ILE A 64 -0.44 -2.41 0.85
CA ILE A 64 0.41 -3.59 0.56
C ILE A 64 1.70 -3.51 1.39
N LEU A 65 2.31 -2.33 1.52
CA LEU A 65 3.49 -2.11 2.33
C LEU A 65 3.26 -2.38 3.82
N VAL A 66 2.10 -2.01 4.38
CA VAL A 66 1.78 -2.38 5.77
C VAL A 66 1.82 -3.88 5.96
N LEU A 67 1.18 -4.64 5.05
CA LEU A 67 1.15 -6.11 5.13
C LEU A 67 2.58 -6.68 5.04
N CYS A 68 3.40 -6.16 4.12
CA CYS A 68 4.81 -6.60 3.99
C CYS A 68 5.62 -6.30 5.27
N TYR A 69 5.44 -5.11 5.87
CA TYR A 69 6.10 -4.74 7.12
C TYR A 69 5.71 -5.70 8.25
N GLU A 70 4.43 -5.99 8.41
CA GLU A 70 3.95 -6.91 9.45
C GLU A 70 4.47 -8.34 9.26
N GLU A 71 4.46 -8.84 8.02
CA GLU A 71 5.02 -10.16 7.67
C GLU A 71 6.52 -10.25 8.00
N ASN A 72 7.23 -9.12 8.00
CA ASN A 72 8.66 -9.02 8.36
C ASN A 72 8.89 -8.64 9.83
N GLY A 73 7.84 -8.47 10.63
CA GLY A 73 7.93 -8.08 12.04
C GLY A 73 8.37 -6.63 12.27
N TRP A 74 8.18 -5.75 11.28
CA TRP A 74 8.55 -4.33 11.31
C TRP A 74 7.39 -3.45 11.80
N ASP A 75 7.71 -2.24 12.28
CA ASP A 75 6.69 -1.29 12.71
C ASP A 75 6.01 -0.62 11.51
N ALA A 76 4.78 -1.05 11.23
CA ALA A 76 3.96 -0.47 10.17
C ALA A 76 3.23 0.82 10.60
N ALA A 77 3.34 1.28 11.85
CA ALA A 77 2.64 2.47 12.33
C ALA A 77 2.88 3.75 11.50
N PRO A 78 4.11 4.05 11.02
CA PRO A 78 4.36 5.19 10.15
C PRO A 78 3.59 5.09 8.82
N VAL A 79 3.57 3.91 8.22
CA VAL A 79 2.87 3.64 6.95
C VAL A 79 1.34 3.78 7.14
N ARG A 80 0.80 3.23 8.23
CA ARG A 80 -0.64 3.37 8.57
C ARG A 80 -1.03 4.83 8.81
N SER A 81 -0.18 5.60 9.48
CA SER A 81 -0.41 7.03 9.67
C SER A 81 -0.55 7.74 8.33
N LYS A 82 0.26 7.35 7.34
CA LYS A 82 0.17 7.88 5.99
C LYS A 82 -1.14 7.47 5.29
N ILE A 83 -1.57 6.22 5.41
CA ILE A 83 -2.89 5.77 4.88
C ILE A 83 -4.02 6.64 5.45
N LYS A 84 -4.04 6.86 6.77
CA LYS A 84 -5.04 7.71 7.44
C LYS A 84 -5.06 9.14 6.90
N GLN A 85 -3.90 9.69 6.52
CA GLN A 85 -3.83 11.01 5.91
C GLN A 85 -4.37 11.00 4.48
N LEU A 86 -4.04 9.97 3.69
CA LEU A 86 -4.45 9.83 2.30
C LEU A 86 -5.96 9.58 2.15
N THR A 87 -6.60 8.93 3.14
CA THR A 87 -8.03 8.62 3.16
C THR A 87 -8.87 9.64 3.94
N LYS A 88 -8.24 10.70 4.46
CA LYS A 88 -8.93 11.71 5.28
C LYS A 88 -9.96 12.48 4.43
N GLY A 89 -11.23 12.13 4.58
CA GLY A 89 -12.35 12.81 3.93
C GLY A 89 -13.07 12.01 2.85
N GLU A 90 -12.61 10.80 2.53
CA GLU A 90 -13.22 9.94 1.52
C GLU A 90 -13.48 8.53 2.06
N CYS A 91 -14.67 7.99 1.79
CA CYS A 91 -15.04 6.62 2.13
C CYS A 91 -14.45 5.67 1.07
N TYR A 92 -13.13 5.49 1.12
CA TYR A 92 -12.37 4.74 0.12
C TYR A 92 -12.83 3.28 -0.04
N GLU A 93 -13.35 2.68 1.04
CA GLU A 93 -13.94 1.33 1.08
C GLU A 93 -15.10 1.15 0.08
N SER A 94 -15.79 2.23 -0.29
CA SER A 94 -16.94 2.20 -1.21
C SER A 94 -16.65 2.77 -2.59
N ALA A 95 -15.44 3.32 -2.82
CA ALA A 95 -15.25 4.36 -3.82
C ALA A 95 -14.45 3.98 -5.07
N CYS A 96 -13.96 2.75 -5.24
CA CYS A 96 -13.03 2.48 -6.34
C CYS A 96 -13.41 1.32 -7.28
N PRO A 97 -14.29 1.56 -8.27
CA PRO A 97 -14.38 0.72 -9.47
C PRO A 97 -13.09 0.70 -10.31
N ALA A 98 -12.08 1.52 -9.96
CA ALA A 98 -10.78 1.58 -10.63
C ALA A 98 -9.84 0.41 -10.27
N LEU A 99 -10.13 -0.38 -9.23
CA LEU A 99 -9.30 -1.51 -8.77
C LEU A 99 -9.31 -2.73 -9.71
N GLY A 100 -10.16 -2.72 -10.73
CA GLY A 100 -10.30 -3.81 -11.71
C GLY A 100 -10.89 -5.09 -11.10
N ASP A 101 -10.64 -6.24 -11.74
CA ASP A 101 -11.22 -7.54 -11.39
C ASP A 101 -10.81 -8.06 -9.98
N ALA A 102 -9.83 -7.43 -9.34
CA ALA A 102 -9.34 -7.77 -8.00
C ALA A 102 -9.84 -6.81 -6.90
N ALA A 103 -10.80 -5.94 -7.21
CA ALA A 103 -11.40 -5.00 -6.27
C ALA A 103 -11.91 -5.67 -4.97
N ASP A 104 -12.35 -6.93 -5.04
CA ASP A 104 -12.89 -7.66 -3.89
C ASP A 104 -11.86 -7.95 -2.79
N ARG A 105 -10.56 -8.02 -3.14
CA ARG A 105 -9.48 -8.31 -2.16
C ARG A 105 -9.07 -7.07 -1.38
N PHE A 106 -9.08 -5.93 -2.04
CA PHE A 106 -8.62 -4.68 -1.46
C PHE A 106 -9.31 -4.32 -0.14
N PRO A 107 -10.65 -4.40 0.03
CA PRO A 107 -11.30 -4.12 1.31
C PRO A 107 -10.79 -4.99 2.46
N SER A 108 -10.48 -6.26 2.17
CA SER A 108 -9.96 -7.18 3.18
C SER A 108 -8.53 -6.83 3.57
N ASP A 109 -7.68 -6.57 2.58
CA ASP A 109 -6.29 -6.14 2.78
C ASP A 109 -6.21 -4.77 3.47
N PHE A 110 -7.07 -3.82 3.09
CA PHE A 110 -7.18 -2.51 3.74
C PHE A 110 -7.59 -2.65 5.19
N LYS A 111 -8.61 -3.48 5.48
CA LYS A 111 -9.03 -3.75 6.85
C LYS A 111 -7.88 -4.34 7.67
N ALA A 112 -7.21 -5.38 7.17
CA ALA A 112 -6.07 -5.98 7.84
C ALA A 112 -4.94 -4.96 8.08
N ALA A 113 -4.59 -4.17 7.06
CA ALA A 113 -3.59 -3.11 7.15
C ALA A 113 -3.99 -1.96 8.08
N MET A 114 -5.24 -1.85 8.49
CA MET A 114 -5.72 -0.80 9.42
C MET A 114 -6.01 -1.33 10.82
N GLU A 115 -6.29 -2.63 10.96
CA GLU A 115 -6.36 -3.34 12.22
C GLU A 115 -4.94 -3.49 12.79
N GLN A 116 -4.64 -2.79 13.90
CA GLN A 116 -3.34 -2.96 14.55
C GLN A 116 -3.20 -4.41 15.02
N PRO A 117 -2.06 -5.08 14.79
CA PRO A 117 -1.79 -6.33 15.46
C PRO A 117 -1.73 -5.99 16.95
N HIS A 118 -2.47 -6.75 17.75
CA HIS A 118 -2.28 -6.78 19.18
C HIS A 118 -0.87 -7.32 19.44
N LEU A 119 0.16 -6.49 19.35
CA LEU A 119 1.46 -6.84 19.91
C LEU A 119 1.20 -7.04 21.41
N PRO A 120 1.42 -8.26 21.96
CA PRO A 120 1.37 -8.42 23.40
C PRO A 120 2.41 -7.47 23.96
N ALA A 121 1.97 -6.57 24.85
CA ALA A 121 2.87 -5.73 25.61
C ALA A 121 3.94 -6.66 26.21
N VAL A 122 5.18 -6.53 25.78
CA VAL A 122 6.32 -7.12 26.46
C VAL A 122 6.26 -6.55 27.87
N GLN A 123 5.71 -7.32 28.81
CA GLN A 123 5.86 -7.04 30.22
C GLN A 123 7.36 -7.20 30.49
N ALA A 124 8.07 -6.07 30.48
CA ALA A 124 9.41 -5.99 31.01
C ALA A 124 9.31 -6.41 32.48
N GLY A 125 9.67 -7.67 32.74
CA GLY A 125 9.88 -8.17 34.09
C GLY A 125 11.05 -7.40 34.70
N ALA A 126 10.76 -6.64 35.75
CA ALA A 126 11.71 -6.14 36.73
C ALA A 126 11.31 -6.69 38.09
#